data_AF-A0A7V9LZT2-F1
#
_entry.id   AF-A0A7V9LZT2-F1
#
_cell.length_a   1.000
_cell.length_b   1.000
_cell.length_c   1.000
_cell.angle_alpha   90.00
_cell.angle_beta   90.00
_cell.angle_gamma   90.00
#
_symmetry.space_group_name_H-M   'P 1'
#
loop_
_entity.id
_entity.type
_entity.pdbx_description
1 polymer ?
#
loop_
_entity_poly.entity_id
_entity_poly.type
_entity_poly.pdbx_seq_one_letter_code
_entity_poly.pdbx_strand_id
1 'polypeptide(L)'
;MPAFFPMWVVVTHFLNIFLMVLMFRSGIEVLSAFPKLYWYDDCPPGREWLRLSKKMYAADSSRPWSSMDEEESWSPMIALPGRKNLGLGRHWHFMTVPFWIVTGGVYVALAFATGYWHYLVPTHWSIVPDSIRAVGTYLHFQLPAKIPGEPFEPAQKLAYFTVVFLLAPLQIATGAAMSPTILARFPWYGRLFGGKQGARSIHFLGMCAFAVFIALHVLLVVVHGLPKEFASIVLGDPTGNRRVATAIGLLGLLLIAVFHVGITWFSLRYRRRTQRLLGLVVNPFERRLSRRLTSRQKLGRHRISAYHRVNGYPPTGREYEQLAAAGFVDYRLSVAGLVANPLQLRLADLREMALQAQITEHNCIQGWTAVAEWTGVPMALLIERVQP
;
A
#
# COMPACT_ATOMS: atom_id res chain seq x y z
N MET A 1 -29.70 5.66 26.40
CA MET A 1 -28.94 5.71 25.13
C MET A 1 -28.25 7.05 25.08
N PRO A 2 -27.03 7.19 24.52
CA PRO A 2 -26.51 8.53 24.27
C PRO A 2 -27.54 9.29 23.43
N ALA A 3 -27.96 10.46 23.89
CA ALA A 3 -28.98 11.27 23.22
C ALA A 3 -28.51 11.74 21.82
N PHE A 4 -27.21 11.65 21.55
CA PHE A 4 -26.55 12.14 20.34
C PHE A 4 -25.20 11.43 20.13
N PHE A 5 -24.87 11.07 18.88
CA PHE A 5 -23.52 10.73 18.45
C PHE A 5 -22.72 12.02 18.24
N PRO A 6 -21.58 12.21 18.92
CA PRO A 6 -20.81 13.44 18.80
C PRO A 6 -20.44 13.78 17.36
N MET A 7 -20.45 15.07 17.00
CA MET A 7 -20.16 15.50 15.63
C MET A 7 -18.79 15.08 15.11
N TRP A 8 -17.80 14.94 16.01
CA TRP A 8 -16.49 14.44 15.61
C TRP A 8 -16.54 12.98 15.12
N VAL A 9 -17.45 12.15 15.65
CA VAL A 9 -17.69 10.78 15.15
C VAL A 9 -18.27 10.83 13.74
N VAL A 10 -19.27 11.69 13.52
CA VAL A 10 -19.90 11.88 12.20
C VAL A 10 -18.88 12.34 11.17
N VAL A 11 -18.13 13.39 11.46
CA VAL A 11 -17.15 13.99 10.53
C VAL A 11 -16.03 13.00 10.19
N THR A 12 -15.45 12.35 11.20
CA THR A 12 -14.38 11.37 10.98
C THR A 12 -14.88 10.13 10.24
N HIS A 13 -16.13 9.72 10.43
CA HIS A 13 -16.74 8.63 9.67
C HIS A 13 -16.83 8.96 8.17
N PHE A 14 -17.35 10.14 7.79
CA PHE A 14 -17.42 10.58 6.39
C PHE A 14 -16.02 10.74 5.76
N LEU A 15 -15.10 11.36 6.50
CA LEU A 15 -13.72 11.50 6.05
C LEU A 15 -13.05 10.13 5.86
N ASN A 16 -13.32 9.18 6.76
CA ASN A 16 -12.80 7.82 6.66
C ASN A 16 -13.31 7.11 5.39
N ILE A 17 -14.60 7.19 5.06
CA ILE A 17 -15.13 6.61 3.81
C ILE A 17 -14.40 7.20 2.60
N PHE A 18 -14.30 8.53 2.55
CA PHE A 18 -13.62 9.23 1.45
C PHE A 18 -12.17 8.75 1.27
N LEU A 19 -11.39 8.70 2.36
CA LEU A 19 -9.99 8.29 2.37
C LEU A 19 -9.82 6.80 2.09
N MET A 20 -10.69 5.94 2.63
CA MET A 20 -10.65 4.50 2.39
C MET A 20 -10.83 4.18 0.91
N VAL A 21 -11.81 4.79 0.23
CA VAL A 21 -11.99 4.57 -1.23
C VAL A 21 -10.75 4.99 -2.02
N LEU A 22 -10.06 6.07 -1.62
CA LEU A 22 -8.79 6.49 -2.25
C LEU A 22 -7.72 5.44 -2.04
N MET A 23 -7.57 4.95 -0.80
CA MET A 23 -6.56 3.98 -0.42
C MET A 23 -6.78 2.61 -1.08
N PHE A 24 -8.03 2.14 -1.16
CA PHE A 24 -8.39 0.93 -1.89
C PHE A 24 -8.04 1.03 -3.37
N ARG A 25 -8.55 2.05 -4.07
CA ARG A 25 -8.36 2.17 -5.52
C ARG A 25 -6.89 2.40 -5.88
N SER A 26 -6.16 3.19 -5.10
CA SER A 26 -4.72 3.39 -5.31
C SER A 26 -3.90 2.16 -4.93
N GLY A 27 -4.28 1.41 -3.89
CA GLY A 27 -3.64 0.14 -3.53
C GLY A 27 -3.84 -0.94 -4.59
N ILE A 28 -5.03 -1.01 -5.19
CA ILE A 28 -5.34 -1.86 -6.36
C ILE A 28 -4.44 -1.47 -7.55
N GLU A 29 -4.22 -0.18 -7.80
CA GLU A 29 -3.29 0.26 -8.85
C GLU A 29 -1.83 -0.16 -8.55
N VAL A 30 -1.39 -0.10 -7.30
CA VAL A 30 -0.05 -0.59 -6.91
C VAL A 30 0.05 -2.11 -7.09
N LEU A 31 -1.01 -2.84 -6.75
CA LEU A 31 -1.09 -4.29 -6.90
C LEU A 31 -1.04 -4.73 -8.37
N SER A 32 -1.61 -3.93 -9.30
CA SER A 32 -1.64 -4.24 -10.73
C SER A 32 -0.23 -4.34 -11.35
N ALA A 33 0.76 -3.65 -10.79
CA ALA A 33 2.14 -3.69 -11.26
C ALA A 33 2.86 -5.02 -11.00
N PHE A 34 2.46 -5.71 -9.94
CA PHE A 34 2.95 -7.05 -9.62
C PHE A 34 1.82 -7.85 -8.94
N PRO A 35 0.86 -8.37 -9.71
CA PRO A 35 -0.40 -8.93 -9.20
C PRO A 35 -0.22 -10.35 -8.67
N LYS A 36 0.81 -10.56 -7.84
CA LYS A 36 1.19 -11.81 -7.18
C LYS A 36 1.59 -11.53 -5.76
N LEU A 37 1.30 -12.43 -4.83
CA LEU A 37 1.63 -12.31 -3.42
C LEU A 37 2.42 -13.53 -2.95
N TYR A 38 3.42 -13.27 -2.11
CA TYR A 38 4.38 -14.26 -1.62
C TYR A 38 4.47 -14.17 -0.10
N TRP A 39 4.80 -15.28 0.55
CA TRP A 39 5.16 -15.28 1.96
C TRP A 39 6.66 -15.03 2.20
N TYR A 40 7.49 -15.24 1.16
CA TYR A 40 8.94 -15.17 1.23
C TYR A 40 9.49 -14.11 0.27
N ASP A 41 10.62 -13.50 0.63
CA ASP A 41 11.21 -12.36 -0.06
C ASP A 41 11.98 -12.70 -1.36
N ASP A 42 12.16 -13.97 -1.71
CA ASP A 42 12.87 -14.40 -2.92
C ASP A 42 12.02 -14.37 -4.20
N CYS A 43 10.69 -14.26 -4.08
CA CYS A 43 9.70 -14.13 -5.16
C CYS A 43 9.94 -14.98 -6.44
N PRO A 44 10.35 -16.26 -6.36
CA PRO A 44 10.58 -17.06 -7.55
C PRO A 44 9.25 -17.30 -8.29
N PRO A 45 9.22 -17.26 -9.63
CA PRO A 45 8.01 -17.54 -10.40
C PRO A 45 7.40 -18.90 -10.03
N GLY A 46 6.08 -18.94 -9.80
CA GLY A 46 5.35 -20.17 -9.50
C GLY A 46 5.21 -20.50 -8.02
N ARG A 47 5.85 -19.76 -7.10
CA ARG A 47 5.71 -19.95 -5.64
C ARG A 47 4.81 -18.94 -4.94
N GLU A 48 4.13 -18.08 -5.67
CA GLU A 48 3.12 -17.18 -5.11
C GLU A 48 1.97 -17.99 -4.52
N TRP A 49 1.45 -17.55 -3.36
CA TRP A 49 0.26 -18.16 -2.77
C TRP A 49 -1.03 -17.60 -3.37
N LEU A 50 -0.96 -16.41 -3.99
CA LEU A 50 -2.06 -15.81 -4.73
C LEU A 50 -1.54 -15.10 -5.98
N ARG A 51 -2.21 -15.37 -7.11
CA ARG A 51 -1.97 -14.72 -8.41
C ARG A 51 -3.28 -14.12 -8.92
N LEU A 52 -3.27 -12.83 -9.24
CA LEU A 52 -4.41 -12.05 -9.73
C LEU A 52 -4.22 -11.65 -11.22
N SER A 53 -3.43 -12.42 -11.94
CA SER A 53 -3.16 -12.24 -13.37
C SER A 53 -3.17 -13.59 -14.08
N LYS A 54 -3.59 -13.59 -15.34
CA LYS A 54 -3.50 -14.76 -16.23
C LYS A 54 -2.09 -14.95 -16.81
N LYS A 55 -1.24 -13.93 -16.73
CA LYS A 55 0.12 -13.98 -17.27
C LYS A 55 1.00 -14.86 -16.39
N MET A 56 1.67 -15.81 -17.02
CA MET A 56 2.61 -16.72 -16.37
C MET A 56 3.92 -16.70 -17.14
N TYR A 57 5.00 -16.44 -16.43
CA TYR A 57 6.35 -16.57 -16.95
C TYR A 57 7.12 -17.47 -16.01
N ALA A 58 7.71 -18.52 -16.56
CA ALA A 58 8.52 -19.46 -15.79
C ALA A 58 9.98 -18.98 -15.77
N ALA A 59 10.72 -19.38 -14.74
CA ALA A 59 12.13 -19.06 -14.61
C ALA A 59 12.97 -19.63 -15.78
N ASP A 60 12.52 -20.75 -16.35
CA ASP A 60 13.10 -21.50 -17.46
C ASP A 60 12.42 -21.21 -18.81
N SER A 61 11.67 -20.10 -18.92
CA SER A 61 10.98 -19.75 -20.18
C SER A 61 11.98 -19.59 -21.33
N SER A 62 11.70 -20.26 -22.45
CA SER A 62 12.49 -20.15 -23.69
C SER A 62 12.39 -18.76 -24.34
N ARG A 63 11.33 -18.00 -24.03
CA ARG A 63 11.16 -16.64 -24.51
C ARG A 63 11.69 -15.66 -23.46
N PRO A 64 12.58 -14.73 -23.82
CA PRO A 64 12.99 -13.65 -22.93
C PRO A 64 11.77 -12.84 -22.46
N TRP A 65 11.72 -12.58 -21.16
CA TRP A 65 10.69 -11.76 -20.53
C TRP A 65 11.30 -10.94 -19.42
N SER A 66 10.64 -9.84 -19.05
CA SER A 66 11.02 -8.99 -17.93
C SER A 66 9.86 -8.88 -16.94
N SER A 67 10.14 -8.45 -15.72
CA SER A 67 9.10 -8.18 -14.72
C SER A 67 8.09 -7.12 -15.16
N MET A 68 8.39 -6.31 -16.18
CA MET A 68 7.44 -5.32 -16.73
C MET A 68 6.31 -6.00 -17.54
N ASP A 69 6.55 -7.17 -18.10
CA ASP A 69 5.55 -7.89 -18.90
C ASP A 69 4.41 -8.45 -18.02
N GLU A 70 4.72 -8.67 -16.74
CA GLU A 70 3.80 -9.16 -15.71
C GLU A 70 2.80 -8.10 -15.23
N GLU A 71 3.05 -6.82 -15.49
CA GLU A 71 2.15 -5.73 -15.10
C GLU A 71 0.81 -5.80 -15.85
N GLU A 72 -0.28 -5.60 -15.11
CA GLU A 72 -1.64 -5.60 -15.61
C GLU A 72 -2.19 -4.20 -15.82
N SER A 73 -3.02 -4.04 -16.86
CA SER A 73 -3.69 -2.79 -17.16
C SER A 73 -5.13 -2.79 -16.63
N TRP A 74 -5.29 -2.71 -15.31
CA TRP A 74 -6.61 -2.71 -14.70
C TRP A 74 -7.43 -1.43 -14.98
N SER A 75 -8.76 -1.59 -14.94
CA SER A 75 -9.71 -0.52 -15.30
C SER A 75 -9.67 0.64 -14.29
N PRO A 76 -9.75 1.90 -14.76
CA PRO A 76 -9.92 3.07 -13.89
C PRO A 76 -11.14 3.01 -12.97
N MET A 77 -12.12 2.13 -13.24
CA MET A 77 -13.28 1.94 -12.35
C MET A 77 -12.87 1.37 -11.00
N ILE A 78 -11.91 0.44 -10.97
CA ILE A 78 -11.46 -0.24 -9.76
C ILE A 78 -10.11 0.27 -9.25
N ALA A 79 -9.28 0.82 -10.14
CA ALA A 79 -7.93 1.27 -9.84
C ALA A 79 -7.79 2.79 -10.03
N LEU A 80 -7.01 3.45 -9.16
CA LEU A 80 -6.74 4.89 -9.23
C LEU A 80 -5.26 5.11 -9.61
N PRO A 81 -4.95 5.59 -10.83
CA PRO A 81 -5.87 5.97 -11.90
C PRO A 81 -6.20 4.86 -12.92
N GLY A 82 -5.65 3.65 -12.77
CA GLY A 82 -5.79 2.58 -13.75
C GLY A 82 -4.77 2.68 -14.89
N ARG A 83 -4.81 1.70 -15.81
CA ARG A 83 -4.04 1.71 -17.08
C ARG A 83 -2.52 1.75 -16.91
N LYS A 84 -1.95 0.89 -16.05
CA LYS A 84 -0.48 0.75 -15.83
C LYS A 84 0.20 2.05 -15.40
N ASN A 85 -0.39 2.74 -14.43
CA ASN A 85 0.10 3.98 -13.86
C ASN A 85 0.60 3.77 -12.41
N LEU A 86 1.44 2.75 -12.20
CA LEU A 86 2.06 2.42 -10.90
C LEU A 86 2.58 3.67 -10.16
N GLY A 87 3.31 4.54 -10.87
CA GLY A 87 3.88 5.75 -10.28
C GLY A 87 2.81 6.66 -9.65
N LEU A 88 1.69 6.87 -10.33
CA LEU A 88 0.57 7.67 -9.82
C LEU A 88 -0.22 6.93 -8.75
N GLY A 89 -0.42 5.62 -8.89
CA GLY A 89 -1.04 4.79 -7.85
C GLY A 89 -0.30 4.92 -6.52
N ARG A 90 1.04 4.82 -6.53
CA ARG A 90 1.88 5.03 -5.34
C ARG A 90 1.73 6.44 -4.76
N HIS A 91 1.72 7.49 -5.60
CA HIS A 91 1.58 8.87 -5.11
C HIS A 91 0.21 9.10 -4.46
N TRP A 92 -0.88 8.60 -5.05
CA TRP A 92 -2.21 8.69 -4.44
C TRP A 92 -2.29 7.94 -3.11
N HIS A 93 -1.72 6.73 -3.08
CA HIS A 93 -1.70 5.92 -1.87
C HIS A 93 -0.93 6.62 -0.75
N PHE A 94 0.32 7.01 -0.98
CA PHE A 94 1.15 7.67 0.04
C PHE A 94 0.68 9.08 0.41
N MET A 95 -0.01 9.79 -0.48
CA MET A 95 -0.64 11.07 -0.14
C MET A 95 -1.80 10.86 0.82
N THR A 96 -2.60 9.80 0.64
CA THR A 96 -3.81 9.52 1.43
C THR A 96 -3.49 9.02 2.83
N VAL A 97 -2.48 8.16 2.98
CA VAL A 97 -2.06 7.52 4.24
C VAL A 97 -1.97 8.50 5.43
N PRO A 98 -1.23 9.63 5.37
CA PRO A 98 -1.11 10.53 6.52
C PRO A 98 -2.45 11.13 6.95
N PHE A 99 -3.35 11.48 6.00
CA PHE A 99 -4.68 11.99 6.34
C PHE A 99 -5.52 10.91 7.03
N TRP A 100 -5.42 9.66 6.57
CA TRP A 100 -6.14 8.55 7.18
C TRP A 100 -5.65 8.25 8.59
N ILE A 101 -4.33 8.23 8.80
CA ILE A 101 -3.73 8.07 10.13
C ILE A 101 -4.12 9.21 11.07
N VAL A 102 -4.09 10.47 10.62
CA VAL A 102 -4.50 11.61 11.44
C VAL A 102 -5.98 11.53 11.78
N THR A 103 -6.84 11.17 10.82
CA THR A 103 -8.29 11.01 11.04
C THR A 103 -8.55 9.94 12.10
N GLY A 104 -7.91 8.77 11.98
CA GLY A 104 -8.02 7.70 12.98
C GLY A 104 -7.41 8.08 14.34
N GLY A 105 -6.28 8.77 14.35
CA GLY A 105 -5.63 9.24 15.58
C GLY A 105 -6.50 10.24 16.35
N VAL A 106 -7.10 11.20 15.66
CA VAL A 106 -8.07 12.14 16.24
C VAL A 106 -9.30 11.40 16.76
N TYR A 107 -9.85 10.46 15.98
CA TYR A 107 -10.99 9.64 16.40
C TYR A 107 -10.69 8.87 17.70
N VAL A 108 -9.57 8.16 17.76
CA VAL A 108 -9.17 7.39 18.93
C VAL A 108 -8.92 8.32 20.13
N ALA A 109 -8.18 9.41 19.94
CA ALA A 109 -7.89 10.37 21.02
C ALA A 109 -9.18 10.97 21.62
N LEU A 110 -10.11 11.43 20.78
CA LEU A 110 -11.39 11.96 21.24
C LEU A 110 -12.27 10.87 21.87
N ALA A 111 -12.25 9.65 21.34
CA ALA A 111 -13.01 8.53 21.91
C ALA A 111 -12.58 8.24 23.36
N PHE A 112 -11.28 8.25 23.64
CA PHE A 112 -10.77 8.09 25.00
C PHE A 112 -11.02 9.32 25.87
N ALA A 113 -10.76 10.53 25.36
CA ALA A 113 -10.92 11.78 26.11
C ALA A 113 -12.37 12.07 26.55
N THR A 114 -13.35 11.66 25.74
CA THR A 114 -14.79 11.89 25.99
C THR A 114 -15.49 10.72 26.67
N GLY A 115 -14.78 9.61 26.92
CA GLY A 115 -15.38 8.37 27.42
C GLY A 115 -16.18 7.57 26.38
N TYR A 116 -16.26 8.02 25.13
CA TYR A 116 -16.97 7.33 24.05
C TYR A 116 -16.39 5.93 23.75
N TRP A 117 -15.14 5.66 24.15
CA TRP A 117 -14.48 4.36 24.01
C TRP A 117 -15.28 3.19 24.60
N HIS A 118 -16.11 3.41 25.64
CA HIS A 118 -16.93 2.36 26.27
C HIS A 118 -17.90 1.69 25.28
N TYR A 119 -18.35 2.41 24.24
CA TYR A 119 -19.22 1.85 23.20
C TYR A 119 -18.48 1.02 22.15
N LEU A 120 -17.15 1.12 22.11
CA LEU A 120 -16.32 0.44 21.12
C LEU A 120 -15.54 -0.72 21.72
N VAL A 121 -14.97 -0.54 22.92
CA VAL A 121 -14.11 -1.55 23.55
C VAL A 121 -14.97 -2.52 24.36
N PRO A 122 -14.91 -3.83 24.08
CA PRO A 122 -15.59 -4.83 24.90
C PRO A 122 -14.97 -4.88 26.30
N THR A 123 -15.82 -4.88 27.33
CA THR A 123 -15.41 -4.95 28.74
C THR A 123 -15.56 -6.34 29.35
N HIS A 124 -16.22 -7.27 28.64
CA HIS A 124 -16.49 -8.62 29.09
C HIS A 124 -16.25 -9.63 27.96
N TRP A 125 -15.73 -10.80 28.33
CA TRP A 125 -15.47 -11.90 27.38
C TRP A 125 -16.73 -12.54 26.80
N SER A 126 -17.90 -12.35 27.43
CA SER A 126 -19.18 -12.84 26.91
C SER A 126 -19.52 -12.27 25.53
N ILE A 127 -18.93 -11.12 25.17
CA ILE A 127 -19.12 -10.48 23.85
C ILE A 127 -18.87 -11.45 22.70
N VAL A 128 -17.94 -12.40 22.85
CA VAL A 128 -17.59 -13.36 21.78
C VAL A 128 -18.74 -14.35 21.53
N PRO A 129 -19.19 -15.16 22.52
CA PRO A 129 -20.35 -16.03 22.30
C PRO A 129 -21.65 -15.24 22.05
N ASP A 130 -21.81 -14.04 22.61
CA ASP A 130 -22.94 -13.15 22.31
C ASP A 130 -22.95 -12.70 20.83
N SER A 131 -21.78 -12.39 20.26
CA SER A 131 -21.64 -12.04 18.84
C SER A 131 -21.99 -13.21 17.93
N ILE A 132 -21.56 -14.43 18.29
CA ILE A 132 -21.90 -15.64 17.53
C ILE A 132 -23.43 -15.85 17.53
N ARG A 133 -24.08 -15.67 18.68
CA ARG A 133 -25.55 -15.72 18.78
C ARG A 133 -26.21 -14.65 17.92
N ALA A 134 -25.73 -13.41 17.97
CA ALA A 134 -26.26 -12.30 17.17
C ALA A 134 -26.14 -12.55 15.66
N VAL A 135 -25.01 -13.10 15.20
CA VAL A 135 -24.84 -13.57 13.81
C VAL A 135 -25.85 -14.67 13.49
N GLY A 136 -26.05 -15.63 14.39
CA GLY A 136 -27.11 -16.64 14.27
C GLY A 136 -28.50 -16.02 14.11
N THR A 137 -28.84 -14.99 14.88
CA THR A 137 -30.12 -14.27 14.76
C THR A 137 -30.28 -13.62 13.38
N TYR A 138 -29.22 -12.98 12.85
CA TYR A 138 -29.25 -12.45 11.49
C TYR A 138 -29.48 -13.54 10.44
N LEU A 139 -28.87 -14.72 10.59
CA LEU A 139 -29.08 -15.85 9.67
C LEU A 139 -30.50 -16.42 9.72
N HIS A 140 -31.25 -16.18 10.80
CA HIS A 140 -32.69 -16.45 10.90
C HIS A 140 -33.55 -15.28 10.42
N PHE A 141 -32.96 -14.30 9.74
CA PHE A 141 -33.63 -13.09 9.24
C PHE A 141 -34.29 -12.25 10.33
N GLN A 142 -33.71 -12.27 11.54
CA GLN A 142 -34.14 -11.46 12.68
C GLN A 142 -33.07 -10.44 13.06
N LEU A 143 -33.49 -9.33 13.64
CA LEU A 143 -32.56 -8.31 14.15
C LEU A 143 -32.16 -8.67 15.60
N PRO A 144 -30.87 -8.84 15.90
CA PRO A 144 -30.42 -9.09 17.26
C PRO A 144 -30.67 -7.87 18.16
N ALA A 145 -30.94 -8.14 19.43
CA ALA A 145 -31.10 -7.10 20.43
C ALA A 145 -29.77 -6.37 20.68
N LYS A 146 -29.87 -5.06 20.94
CA LYS A 146 -28.72 -4.25 21.37
C LYS A 146 -28.29 -4.64 22.78
N ILE A 147 -27.02 -4.39 23.09
CA ILE A 147 -26.53 -4.54 24.47
C ILE A 147 -27.28 -3.51 25.35
N PRO A 148 -27.80 -3.90 26.53
CA PRO A 148 -28.52 -2.98 27.40
C PRO A 148 -27.71 -1.72 27.71
N GLY A 149 -28.29 -0.54 27.45
CA GLY A 149 -27.62 0.75 27.68
C GLY A 149 -26.66 1.20 26.57
N GLU A 150 -26.38 0.36 25.58
CA GLU A 150 -25.44 0.64 24.50
C GLU A 150 -26.12 0.86 23.14
N PRO A 151 -25.46 1.59 22.21
CA PRO A 151 -26.02 1.85 20.89
C PRO A 151 -25.95 0.64 19.93
N PHE A 152 -25.11 -0.35 20.22
CA PHE A 152 -24.76 -1.46 19.32
C PHE A 152 -25.16 -2.82 19.89
N GLU A 153 -25.39 -3.77 18.99
CA GLU A 153 -25.50 -5.19 19.33
C GLU A 153 -24.11 -5.85 19.44
N PRO A 154 -23.98 -7.03 20.07
CA PRO A 154 -22.70 -7.68 20.34
C PRO A 154 -21.75 -7.81 19.15
N ALA A 155 -22.23 -8.30 18.01
CA ALA A 155 -21.41 -8.53 16.81
C ALA A 155 -20.93 -7.20 16.20
N GLN A 156 -21.79 -6.18 16.13
CA GLN A 156 -21.40 -4.81 15.76
C GLN A 156 -20.29 -4.27 16.66
N LYS A 157 -20.43 -4.33 17.99
CA LYS A 157 -19.42 -3.83 18.93
C LYS A 157 -18.07 -4.54 18.74
N LEU A 158 -18.09 -5.87 18.65
CA LEU A 158 -16.88 -6.66 18.43
C LEU A 158 -16.22 -6.37 17.07
N ALA A 159 -17.02 -6.18 16.02
CA ALA A 159 -16.52 -5.81 14.69
C ALA A 159 -15.87 -4.41 14.72
N TYR A 160 -16.52 -3.41 15.32
CA TYR A 160 -15.96 -2.06 15.43
C TYR A 160 -14.67 -2.04 16.25
N PHE A 161 -14.62 -2.76 17.37
CA PHE A 161 -13.40 -2.94 18.14
C PHE A 161 -12.26 -3.49 17.27
N THR A 162 -12.53 -4.61 16.58
CA THR A 162 -11.55 -5.30 15.76
C THR A 162 -11.05 -4.40 14.63
N VAL A 163 -11.95 -3.70 13.95
CA VAL A 163 -11.60 -2.85 12.81
C VAL A 163 -10.78 -1.63 13.25
N VAL A 164 -11.21 -0.94 14.30
CA VAL A 164 -10.59 0.31 14.75
C VAL A 164 -9.28 0.06 15.49
N PHE A 165 -9.24 -0.93 16.39
CA PHE A 165 -8.11 -1.10 17.32
C PHE A 165 -7.14 -2.22 16.94
N LEU A 166 -7.51 -3.13 16.03
CA LEU A 166 -6.64 -4.22 15.60
C LEU A 166 -6.28 -4.12 14.11
N LEU A 167 -7.29 -4.10 13.24
CA LEU A 167 -7.08 -4.15 11.79
C LEU A 167 -6.45 -2.86 11.25
N ALA A 168 -6.91 -1.69 11.69
CA ALA A 168 -6.32 -0.42 11.27
C ALA A 168 -4.84 -0.29 11.69
N PRO A 169 -4.46 -0.50 12.96
CA PRO A 169 -3.04 -0.53 13.35
C PRO A 169 -2.21 -1.58 12.60
N LEU A 170 -2.77 -2.77 12.36
CA LEU A 170 -2.10 -3.81 11.56
C LEU A 170 -1.83 -3.34 10.12
N GLN A 171 -2.78 -2.65 9.48
CA GLN A 171 -2.56 -2.08 8.13
C GLN A 171 -1.48 -0.99 8.13
N ILE A 172 -1.45 -0.12 9.15
CA ILE A 172 -0.39 0.88 9.29
C ILE A 172 0.97 0.19 9.45
N ALA A 173 1.04 -0.83 10.31
CA ALA A 173 2.28 -1.55 10.59
C ALA A 173 2.79 -2.33 9.37
N THR A 174 1.92 -3.07 8.69
CA THR A 174 2.28 -3.81 7.46
C THR A 174 2.66 -2.86 6.33
N GLY A 175 1.98 -1.71 6.19
CA GLY A 175 2.34 -0.68 5.22
C GLY A 175 3.74 -0.10 5.48
N ALA A 176 4.09 0.15 6.74
CA ALA A 176 5.45 0.56 7.12
C ALA A 176 6.48 -0.56 6.84
N ALA A 177 6.10 -1.83 7.03
CA ALA A 177 6.96 -2.98 6.77
C ALA A 177 7.18 -3.25 5.27
N MET A 178 6.45 -2.60 4.37
CA MET A 178 6.70 -2.64 2.93
C MET A 178 7.71 -1.58 2.46
N SER A 179 8.07 -0.62 3.33
CA SER A 179 9.00 0.47 3.01
C SER A 179 10.46 0.00 3.01
N PRO A 180 11.17 0.10 1.86
CA PRO A 180 12.59 -0.28 1.80
C PRO A 180 13.44 0.49 2.80
N THR A 181 13.16 1.78 3.01
CA THR A 181 13.93 2.61 3.94
C THR A 181 13.76 2.18 5.39
N ILE A 182 12.55 1.78 5.78
CA ILE A 182 12.28 1.30 7.15
C ILE A 182 12.97 -0.05 7.36
N LEU A 183 12.82 -0.99 6.43
CA LEU A 183 13.43 -2.31 6.54
C LEU A 183 14.96 -2.27 6.47
N ALA A 184 15.52 -1.38 5.66
CA ALA A 184 16.95 -1.14 5.60
C ALA A 184 17.50 -0.71 6.97
N ARG A 185 16.79 0.19 7.66
CA ARG A 185 17.20 0.72 8.97
C ARG A 185 16.89 -0.19 10.15
N PHE A 186 15.76 -0.89 10.09
CA PHE A 186 15.21 -1.73 11.16
C PHE A 186 14.86 -3.14 10.63
N PRO A 187 15.87 -3.99 10.33
CA PRO A 187 15.62 -5.29 9.70
C PRO A 187 14.75 -6.25 10.56
N TRP A 188 14.75 -6.06 11.89
CA TRP A 188 13.91 -6.84 12.79
C TRP A 188 12.41 -6.61 12.55
N TYR A 189 12.03 -5.43 12.07
CA TYR A 189 10.64 -5.06 11.87
C TYR A 189 9.99 -5.88 10.76
N GLY A 190 10.70 -6.09 9.65
CA GLY A 190 10.22 -6.96 8.55
C GLY A 190 10.02 -8.40 9.01
N ARG A 191 10.88 -8.91 9.91
CA ARG A 191 10.77 -10.28 10.42
C ARG A 191 9.46 -10.56 11.17
N LEU A 192 8.85 -9.54 11.79
CA LEU A 192 7.55 -9.69 12.47
C LEU A 192 6.43 -10.16 11.53
N PHE A 193 6.56 -9.85 10.24
CA PHE A 193 5.55 -10.13 9.22
C PHE A 193 6.00 -11.20 8.21
N GLY A 194 7.11 -11.89 8.47
CA GLY A 194 7.69 -12.87 7.54
C GLY A 194 8.54 -12.26 6.41
N GLY A 195 8.95 -11.00 6.54
CA GLY A 195 9.67 -10.25 5.50
C GLY A 195 8.77 -9.21 4.83
N LYS A 196 9.30 -8.60 3.77
CA LYS A 196 8.55 -7.60 3.00
C LYS A 196 7.36 -8.22 2.27
N GLN A 197 7.54 -9.41 1.69
CA GLN A 197 6.48 -10.06 0.95
C GLN A 197 5.38 -10.58 1.87
N GLY A 198 5.76 -11.13 3.03
CA GLY A 198 4.80 -11.48 4.06
C GLY A 198 4.00 -10.25 4.54
N ALA A 199 4.66 -9.11 4.79
CA ALA A 199 3.97 -7.86 5.09
C ALA A 199 2.98 -7.45 3.99
N ARG A 200 3.39 -7.53 2.73
CA ARG A 200 2.53 -7.22 1.57
C ARG A 200 1.32 -8.15 1.46
N SER A 201 1.49 -9.43 1.78
CA SER A 201 0.42 -10.42 1.82
C SER A 201 -0.58 -10.15 2.94
N ILE A 202 -0.10 -9.87 4.15
CA ILE A 202 -0.96 -9.49 5.30
C ILE A 202 -1.67 -8.16 5.01
N HIS A 203 -0.97 -7.20 4.39
CA HIS A 203 -1.56 -5.93 3.99
C HIS A 203 -2.74 -6.14 3.03
N PHE A 204 -2.54 -6.94 1.97
CA PHE A 204 -3.61 -7.31 1.05
C PHE A 204 -4.77 -8.04 1.74
N LEU A 205 -4.49 -9.01 2.61
CA LEU A 205 -5.55 -9.71 3.36
C LEU A 205 -6.35 -8.76 4.25
N GLY A 206 -5.70 -7.78 4.89
CA GLY A 206 -6.42 -6.78 5.68
C GLY A 206 -7.19 -5.78 4.82
N MET A 207 -6.72 -5.44 3.62
CA MET A 207 -7.52 -4.72 2.62
C MET A 207 -8.80 -5.52 2.29
N CYS A 208 -8.69 -6.83 2.03
CA CYS A 208 -9.87 -7.69 1.81
C CYS A 208 -10.80 -7.73 3.03
N ALA A 209 -10.26 -7.82 4.25
CA ALA A 209 -11.04 -7.79 5.48
C ALA A 209 -11.80 -6.47 5.65
N PHE A 210 -11.16 -5.32 5.35
CA PHE A 210 -11.83 -4.03 5.30
C PHE A 210 -12.94 -3.99 4.25
N ALA A 211 -12.72 -4.55 3.06
CA ALA A 211 -13.73 -4.56 2.01
C ALA A 211 -14.96 -5.38 2.42
N VAL A 212 -14.74 -6.57 3.00
CA VAL A 212 -15.81 -7.41 3.54
C VAL A 212 -16.56 -6.69 4.66
N PHE A 213 -15.83 -6.08 5.60
CA PHE A 213 -16.44 -5.31 6.68
C PHE A 213 -17.31 -4.17 6.13
N ILE A 214 -16.81 -3.37 5.17
CA ILE A 214 -17.56 -2.26 4.58
C ILE A 214 -18.82 -2.78 3.87
N ALA A 215 -18.71 -3.86 3.09
CA ALA A 215 -19.85 -4.44 2.39
C ALA A 215 -20.94 -4.91 3.37
N LEU A 216 -20.55 -5.66 4.41
CA LEU A 216 -21.47 -6.13 5.45
C LEU A 216 -22.02 -4.97 6.28
N HIS A 217 -21.19 -3.99 6.62
CA HIS A 217 -21.60 -2.81 7.38
C HIS A 217 -22.68 -2.01 6.62
N VAL A 218 -22.46 -1.73 5.33
CA VAL A 218 -23.44 -1.03 4.49
C VAL A 218 -24.71 -1.87 4.30
N LEU A 219 -24.57 -3.19 4.12
CA LEU A 219 -25.73 -4.09 4.07
C LEU A 219 -26.56 -4.00 5.35
N LEU A 220 -25.93 -4.00 6.52
CA LEU A 220 -26.63 -3.87 7.80
C LEU A 220 -27.32 -2.51 7.96
N VAL A 221 -26.75 -1.43 7.43
CA VAL A 221 -27.42 -0.11 7.39
C VAL A 221 -28.73 -0.19 6.58
N VAL A 222 -28.73 -0.91 5.46
CA VAL A 222 -29.94 -1.13 4.65
C VAL A 222 -30.94 -1.99 5.40
N VAL A 223 -30.49 -3.11 5.99
CA VAL A 223 -31.33 -4.08 6.72
C VAL A 223 -31.98 -3.47 7.96
N HIS A 224 -31.26 -2.64 8.74
CA HIS A 224 -31.80 -1.95 9.92
C HIS A 224 -32.70 -0.74 9.57
N GLY A 225 -32.71 -0.32 8.30
CA GLY A 225 -33.54 0.74 7.77
C GLY A 225 -32.75 2.02 7.50
N LEU A 226 -32.44 2.24 6.22
CA LEU A 226 -31.58 3.34 5.75
C LEU A 226 -31.97 4.73 6.30
N PRO A 227 -33.25 5.19 6.25
CA PRO A 227 -33.58 6.54 6.73
C PRO A 227 -33.39 6.74 8.23
N LYS A 228 -33.56 5.67 9.02
CA LYS A 228 -33.35 5.69 10.47
C LYS A 228 -31.86 5.73 10.79
N GLU A 229 -31.08 4.85 10.18
CA GLU A 229 -29.64 4.80 10.40
C GLU A 229 -28.93 6.04 9.88
N PHE A 230 -29.41 6.64 8.78
CA PHE A 230 -28.87 7.91 8.28
C PHE A 230 -29.08 9.07 9.27
N ALA A 231 -30.17 9.09 10.04
CA ALA A 231 -30.35 10.12 11.09
C ALA A 231 -29.20 10.05 12.11
N SER A 232 -28.85 8.86 12.57
CA SER A 232 -27.70 8.60 13.44
C SER A 232 -26.36 8.94 12.78
N ILE A 233 -26.13 8.47 11.55
CA ILE A 233 -24.83 8.57 10.87
C ILE A 233 -24.53 9.99 10.36
N VAL A 234 -25.56 10.70 9.89
CA VAL A 234 -25.42 11.99 9.19
C VAL A 234 -25.66 13.16 10.12
N LEU A 235 -26.70 13.09 10.95
CA LEU A 235 -27.07 14.18 11.85
C LEU A 235 -26.49 14.00 13.25
N GLY A 236 -26.02 12.80 13.58
CA GLY A 236 -25.65 12.44 14.94
C GLY A 236 -26.86 12.20 15.85
N ASP A 237 -28.09 12.28 15.34
CA ASP A 237 -29.32 12.25 16.14
C ASP A 237 -30.25 11.14 15.62
N PRO A 238 -30.42 10.03 16.36
CA PRO A 238 -31.35 8.96 15.99
C PRO A 238 -32.83 9.41 15.89
N THR A 239 -33.19 10.52 16.52
CA THR A 239 -34.54 11.11 16.51
C THR A 239 -34.71 12.22 15.46
N GLY A 240 -33.62 12.57 14.77
CA GLY A 240 -33.57 13.63 13.77
C GLY A 240 -34.47 13.37 12.54
N ASN A 241 -34.67 14.42 11.74
CA ASN A 241 -35.51 14.35 10.55
C ASN A 241 -34.92 13.39 9.51
N ARG A 242 -35.52 12.20 9.39
CA ARG A 242 -35.07 11.10 8.52
C ARG A 242 -34.97 11.49 7.03
N ARG A 243 -35.88 12.36 6.54
CA ARG A 243 -35.85 12.80 5.14
C ARG A 243 -34.65 13.69 4.88
N VAL A 244 -34.38 14.64 5.78
CA VAL A 244 -33.23 15.54 5.72
C VAL A 244 -31.93 14.73 5.84
N ALA A 245 -31.85 13.82 6.80
CA ALA A 245 -30.69 12.94 6.97
C ALA A 245 -30.41 12.11 5.70
N THR A 246 -31.46 11.54 5.11
CA THR A 246 -31.36 10.77 3.86
C THR A 246 -30.84 11.63 2.71
N ALA A 247 -31.41 12.82 2.52
CA ALA A 247 -30.98 13.75 1.47
C ALA A 247 -29.51 14.18 1.61
N ILE A 248 -29.09 14.57 2.82
CA ILE A 248 -27.71 14.99 3.09
C ILE A 248 -26.75 13.80 2.91
N GLY A 249 -27.11 12.61 3.43
CA GLY A 249 -26.29 11.41 3.28
C GLY A 249 -26.08 11.00 1.82
N LEU A 250 -27.16 10.99 1.02
CA LEU A 250 -27.09 10.69 -0.41
C LEU A 250 -26.28 11.75 -1.18
N LEU A 251 -26.46 13.03 -0.85
CA LEU A 251 -25.65 14.10 -1.43
C LEU A 251 -24.16 13.93 -1.08
N GLY A 252 -23.83 13.60 0.17
CA GLY A 252 -22.45 13.32 0.59
C GLY A 252 -21.82 12.17 -0.18
N LEU A 253 -22.55 11.06 -0.36
CA LEU A 253 -22.10 9.92 -1.16
C LEU A 253 -21.91 10.29 -2.64
N LEU A 254 -22.83 11.06 -3.21
CA LEU A 254 -22.71 11.56 -4.58
C LEU A 254 -21.47 12.44 -4.75
N LEU A 255 -21.21 13.35 -3.82
CA LEU A 255 -20.04 14.23 -3.86
C LEU A 255 -18.74 13.44 -3.76
N ILE A 256 -18.67 12.43 -2.90
CA ILE A 256 -17.53 11.51 -2.84
C ILE A 256 -17.34 10.81 -4.19
N ALA A 257 -18.40 10.26 -4.78
CA ALA A 257 -18.33 9.56 -6.06
C ALA A 257 -17.86 10.50 -7.20
N VAL A 258 -18.45 11.70 -7.31
CA VAL A 258 -18.09 12.72 -8.31
C VAL A 258 -16.63 13.13 -8.16
N PHE A 259 -16.17 13.37 -6.91
CA PHE A 259 -14.78 13.69 -6.65
C PHE A 259 -13.85 12.56 -7.13
N HIS A 260 -14.17 11.31 -6.78
CA HIS A 260 -13.40 10.13 -7.18
C HIS A 260 -13.32 9.94 -8.69
N VAL A 261 -14.41 10.19 -9.41
CA VAL A 261 -14.42 10.21 -10.88
C VAL A 261 -13.54 11.34 -11.41
N GLY A 262 -13.71 12.55 -10.85
CA GLY A 262 -12.95 13.75 -11.24
C GLY A 262 -11.44 13.58 -11.09
N ILE A 263 -10.96 13.09 -9.95
CA ILE A 263 -9.52 12.86 -9.75
C ILE A 263 -8.97 11.75 -10.64
N THR A 264 -9.78 10.74 -10.96
CA THR A 264 -9.35 9.63 -11.84
C THR A 264 -9.14 10.16 -13.25
N TRP A 265 -10.15 10.88 -13.76
CA TRP A 265 -10.07 11.55 -15.05
C TRP A 265 -8.89 12.53 -15.10
N PHE A 266 -8.74 13.38 -14.09
CA PHE A 266 -7.66 14.37 -14.02
C PHE A 266 -6.29 13.70 -13.98
N SER A 267 -6.13 12.62 -13.20
CA SER A 267 -4.89 11.85 -13.10
C SER A 267 -4.48 11.24 -14.43
N LEU A 268 -5.44 10.71 -15.20
CA LEU A 268 -5.19 10.14 -16.52
C LEU A 268 -4.87 11.22 -17.56
N ARG A 269 -5.58 12.36 -17.51
CA ARG A 269 -5.42 13.46 -18.48
C ARG A 269 -4.14 14.26 -18.26
N TYR A 270 -3.76 14.49 -17.00
CA TYR A 270 -2.67 15.38 -16.60
C TYR A 270 -1.68 14.68 -15.65
N ARG A 271 -1.11 13.55 -16.08
CA ARG A 271 -0.24 12.68 -15.27
C ARG A 271 0.89 13.43 -14.55
N ARG A 272 1.69 14.21 -15.29
CA ARG A 272 2.84 14.94 -14.71
C ARG A 272 2.41 16.03 -13.73
N ARG A 273 1.30 16.73 -14.00
CA ARG A 273 0.75 17.74 -13.10
C ARG A 273 0.23 17.09 -11.82
N THR A 274 -0.49 15.99 -11.95
CA THR A 274 -0.98 15.18 -10.82
C THR A 274 0.18 14.72 -9.94
N GLN A 275 1.23 14.14 -10.52
CA GLN A 275 2.42 13.73 -9.78
C GLN A 275 3.03 14.90 -8.98
N ARG A 276 3.17 16.08 -9.59
CA ARG A 276 3.72 17.27 -8.92
C ARG A 276 2.84 17.73 -7.76
N LEU A 277 1.52 17.76 -7.94
CA LEU A 277 0.56 18.17 -6.90
C LEU A 277 0.58 17.20 -5.71
N LEU A 278 0.49 15.89 -5.95
CA LEU A 278 0.57 14.88 -4.89
C LEU A 278 1.95 14.90 -4.23
N GLY A 279 3.00 15.15 -5.01
CA GLY A 279 4.37 15.28 -4.55
C GLY A 279 4.61 16.42 -3.56
N LEU A 280 3.72 17.42 -3.46
CA LEU A 280 3.79 18.45 -2.42
C LEU A 280 3.65 17.85 -1.02
N VAL A 281 2.86 16.79 -0.89
CA VAL A 281 2.66 16.06 0.37
C VAL A 281 3.64 14.90 0.49
N VAL A 282 3.81 14.11 -0.58
CA VAL A 282 4.59 12.87 -0.55
C VAL A 282 6.10 13.12 -0.44
N ASN A 283 6.65 14.05 -1.25
CA ASN A 283 8.10 14.20 -1.37
C ASN A 283 8.79 14.68 -0.08
N PRO A 284 8.24 15.65 0.69
CA PRO A 284 8.88 16.07 1.95
C PRO A 284 9.01 14.92 2.95
N PHE A 285 7.98 14.07 3.02
CA PHE A 285 7.98 12.89 3.89
C PHE A 285 9.01 11.85 3.43
N GLU A 286 8.99 11.47 2.15
CA GLU A 286 9.94 10.49 1.59
C GLU A 286 11.39 10.96 1.70
N ARG A 287 11.66 12.25 1.46
CA ARG A 287 13.02 12.82 1.60
C ARG A 287 13.48 12.82 3.05
N ARG A 288 12.60 13.14 4.00
CA ARG A 288 12.93 13.12 5.43
C ARG A 288 13.25 11.71 5.90
N LEU A 289 12.51 10.71 5.45
CA LEU A 289 12.74 9.32 5.80
C LEU A 289 14.03 8.78 5.17
N SER A 290 14.21 8.96 3.86
CA SER A 290 15.35 8.42 3.11
C SER A 290 16.69 9.06 3.48
N ARG A 291 16.74 10.36 3.77
CA ARG A 291 18.00 11.05 4.12
C ARG A 291 18.45 10.82 5.55
N ARG A 292 17.53 10.53 6.48
CA ARG A 292 17.85 10.39 7.91
C ARG A 292 18.20 8.96 8.31
N LEU A 293 17.84 7.97 7.50
CA LEU A 293 17.96 6.57 7.85
C LEU A 293 19.03 5.89 7.00
N THR A 294 20.16 5.57 7.64
CA THR A 294 21.21 4.74 7.04
C THR A 294 20.86 3.26 7.18
N SER A 295 21.13 2.47 6.13
CA SER A 295 20.92 1.01 6.18
C SER A 295 21.78 0.36 7.28
N ARG A 296 21.20 -0.64 7.96
CA ARG A 296 21.87 -1.56 8.89
C ARG A 296 21.68 -3.01 8.48
N GLN A 297 21.16 -3.28 7.28
CA GLN A 297 21.00 -4.63 6.77
C GLN A 297 22.37 -5.27 6.52
N LYS A 298 22.53 -6.50 7.01
CA LYS A 298 23.68 -7.38 6.72
C LYS A 298 23.13 -8.73 6.30
N LEU A 299 23.35 -9.12 5.06
CA LEU A 299 22.86 -10.37 4.49
C LEU A 299 24.04 -11.29 4.19
N GLY A 300 23.90 -12.57 4.53
CA GLY A 300 24.89 -13.60 4.19
C GLY A 300 24.57 -14.29 2.87
N ARG A 301 25.55 -15.00 2.29
CA ARG A 301 25.40 -15.73 1.02
C ARG A 301 24.25 -16.73 1.00
N HIS A 302 23.94 -17.35 2.14
CA HIS A 302 22.81 -18.27 2.30
C HIS A 302 21.43 -17.62 2.05
N ARG A 303 21.35 -16.29 2.01
CA ARG A 303 20.11 -15.54 1.73
C ARG A 303 19.93 -15.22 0.25
N ILE A 304 20.93 -15.46 -0.60
CA ILE A 304 20.85 -15.18 -2.04
C ILE A 304 19.69 -15.97 -2.63
N SER A 305 18.81 -15.27 -3.33
CA SER A 305 17.63 -15.86 -3.96
C SER A 305 18.05 -16.77 -5.09
N ALA A 306 17.38 -17.92 -5.21
CA ALA A 306 17.61 -18.86 -6.31
C ALA A 306 17.26 -18.27 -7.68
N TYR A 307 16.39 -17.26 -7.70
CA TYR A 307 15.98 -16.56 -8.91
C TYR A 307 15.99 -15.05 -8.68
N HIS A 308 16.53 -14.30 -9.63
CA HIS A 308 16.47 -12.84 -9.65
C HIS A 308 15.75 -12.38 -10.91
N ARG A 309 14.65 -11.62 -10.75
CA ARG A 309 13.87 -11.10 -11.88
C ARG A 309 14.69 -10.09 -12.68
N VAL A 310 14.62 -10.22 -14.01
CA VAL A 310 15.13 -9.20 -14.93
C VAL A 310 14.11 -8.08 -15.03
N ASN A 311 14.56 -6.83 -14.86
CA ASN A 311 13.69 -5.65 -14.91
C ASN A 311 14.13 -4.72 -16.02
N GLY A 312 13.40 -4.72 -17.14
CA GLY A 312 13.83 -4.06 -18.35
C GLY A 312 14.25 -5.05 -19.43
N TYR A 313 14.11 -4.61 -20.68
CA TYR A 313 14.77 -5.24 -21.82
C TYR A 313 16.08 -4.52 -22.13
N PRO A 314 17.04 -5.18 -22.79
CA PRO A 314 18.22 -4.51 -23.31
C PRO A 314 17.84 -3.30 -24.18
N PRO A 315 18.66 -2.23 -24.22
CA PRO A 315 18.43 -1.10 -25.11
C PRO A 315 18.35 -1.55 -26.58
N THR A 316 17.43 -0.95 -27.35
CA THR A 316 17.23 -1.25 -28.79
C THR A 316 17.95 -0.24 -29.70
N GLY A 317 18.99 0.42 -29.20
CA GLY A 317 19.73 1.43 -29.94
C GLY A 317 20.86 0.79 -30.75
N ARG A 318 21.11 1.30 -31.97
CA ARG A 318 22.19 0.79 -32.85
C ARG A 318 23.55 0.74 -32.16
N GLU A 319 23.87 1.75 -31.36
CA GLU A 319 25.12 1.80 -30.59
C GLU A 319 25.24 0.62 -29.62
N TYR A 320 24.18 0.35 -28.85
CA TYR A 320 24.16 -0.79 -27.93
C TYR A 320 24.22 -2.12 -28.69
N GLU A 321 23.49 -2.25 -29.80
CA GLU A 321 23.51 -3.46 -30.63
C GLU A 321 24.90 -3.75 -31.21
N GLN A 322 25.60 -2.71 -31.69
CA GLN A 322 26.98 -2.82 -32.17
C GLN A 322 27.93 -3.22 -31.04
N LEU A 323 27.83 -2.55 -29.88
CA LEU A 323 28.63 -2.91 -28.71
C LEU A 323 28.37 -4.35 -28.27
N ALA A 324 27.10 -4.78 -28.21
CA ALA A 324 26.72 -6.13 -27.83
C ALA A 324 27.23 -7.18 -28.84
N ALA A 325 27.11 -6.91 -30.14
CA ALA A 325 27.62 -7.79 -31.20
C ALA A 325 29.15 -7.93 -31.15
N ALA A 326 29.86 -6.87 -30.76
CA ALA A 326 31.30 -6.86 -30.58
C ALA A 326 31.74 -7.34 -29.17
N GLY A 327 30.83 -7.85 -28.32
CA GLY A 327 31.19 -8.30 -26.97
C GLY A 327 31.66 -7.19 -26.03
N PHE A 328 31.22 -5.97 -26.26
CA PHE A 328 31.55 -4.74 -25.53
C PHE A 328 33.03 -4.35 -25.55
N VAL A 329 33.82 -4.83 -26.52
CA VAL A 329 35.25 -4.47 -26.65
C VAL A 329 35.46 -2.98 -26.91
N ASP A 330 34.53 -2.35 -27.64
CA ASP A 330 34.55 -0.93 -27.96
C ASP A 330 33.87 -0.06 -26.91
N TYR A 331 33.35 -0.65 -25.83
CA TYR A 331 32.75 0.12 -24.74
C TYR A 331 33.78 1.05 -24.11
N ARG A 332 33.43 2.32 -23.95
CA ARG A 332 34.23 3.35 -23.25
C ARG A 332 33.36 4.06 -22.22
N LEU A 333 33.75 4.01 -20.95
CA LEU A 333 33.22 4.87 -19.91
C LEU A 333 34.01 6.19 -19.93
N SER A 334 33.38 7.27 -20.37
CA SER A 334 33.96 8.61 -20.34
C SER A 334 33.60 9.31 -19.03
N VAL A 335 34.61 9.78 -18.29
CA VAL A 335 34.46 10.64 -17.12
C VAL A 335 35.16 11.95 -17.41
N ALA A 336 34.37 13.03 -17.56
CA ALA A 336 34.82 14.36 -17.94
C ALA A 336 33.94 15.44 -17.29
N GLY A 337 34.24 16.72 -17.54
CA GLY A 337 33.49 17.86 -17.00
C GLY A 337 34.23 18.52 -15.84
N LEU A 338 33.59 18.61 -14.67
CA LEU A 338 34.18 19.17 -13.45
C LEU A 338 35.10 18.16 -12.77
N VAL A 339 36.20 17.83 -13.45
CA VAL A 339 37.24 16.92 -12.95
C VAL A 339 38.60 17.42 -13.42
N ALA A 340 39.63 17.31 -12.57
CA ALA A 340 40.98 17.72 -12.93
C ALA A 340 41.64 16.76 -13.93
N ASN A 341 41.31 15.47 -13.85
CA ASN A 341 41.88 14.42 -14.70
C ASN A 341 40.78 13.65 -15.46
N PRO A 342 40.34 14.14 -16.63
CA PRO A 342 39.41 13.40 -17.48
C PRO A 342 39.98 12.03 -17.89
N LEU A 343 39.13 11.00 -17.94
CA LEU A 343 39.55 9.66 -18.32
C LEU A 343 38.52 8.93 -19.17
N GLN A 344 39.00 8.02 -20.01
CA GLN A 344 38.18 7.06 -20.74
C GLN A 344 38.65 5.65 -20.40
N LEU A 345 37.75 4.82 -19.86
CA LEU A 345 38.07 3.44 -19.47
C LEU A 345 37.35 2.46 -20.37
N ARG A 346 38.08 1.42 -20.81
CA ARG A 346 37.49 0.25 -21.45
C ARG A 346 36.78 -0.59 -20.38
N LEU A 347 35.89 -1.47 -20.82
CA LEU A 347 35.27 -2.44 -19.91
C LEU A 347 36.31 -3.38 -19.28
N ALA A 348 37.38 -3.71 -20.00
CA ALA A 348 38.51 -4.49 -19.47
C ALA A 348 39.22 -3.77 -18.32
N ASP A 349 39.53 -2.48 -18.50
CA ASP A 349 40.21 -1.67 -17.47
C ASP A 349 39.38 -1.62 -16.18
N LEU A 350 38.05 -1.52 -16.29
CA LEU A 350 37.14 -1.57 -15.13
C LEU A 350 37.15 -2.95 -14.43
N ARG A 351 37.27 -4.04 -15.18
CA ARG A 351 37.31 -5.40 -14.63
C ARG A 351 38.62 -5.71 -13.90
N GLU A 352 39.71 -5.03 -14.27
CA GLU A 352 41.01 -5.14 -13.62
C GLU A 352 41.11 -4.31 -12.33
N MET A 353 40.22 -3.34 -12.12
CA MET A 353 40.17 -2.56 -10.89
C MET A 353 39.69 -3.41 -9.69
N ALA A 354 40.05 -2.97 -8.48
CA ALA A 354 39.59 -3.59 -7.25
C ALA A 354 38.05 -3.63 -7.22
N LEU A 355 37.51 -4.85 -7.12
CA LEU A 355 36.06 -5.08 -7.03
C LEU A 355 35.65 -5.12 -5.56
N GLN A 356 34.49 -4.54 -5.28
CA GLN A 356 33.76 -4.77 -4.04
C GLN A 356 32.57 -5.68 -4.32
N ALA A 357 32.23 -6.52 -3.34
CA ALA A 357 31.03 -7.35 -3.36
C ALA A 357 30.10 -6.94 -2.21
N GLN A 358 28.80 -6.90 -2.47
CA GLN A 358 27.79 -6.67 -1.45
C GLN A 358 26.57 -7.56 -1.69
N ILE A 359 25.99 -8.09 -0.63
CA ILE A 359 24.76 -8.88 -0.70
C ILE A 359 23.61 -7.99 -0.25
N THR A 360 22.69 -7.72 -1.17
CA THR A 360 21.64 -6.72 -0.97
C THR A 360 20.30 -7.31 -1.37
N GLU A 361 19.28 -7.03 -0.58
CA GLU A 361 17.90 -7.26 -0.96
C GLU A 361 17.44 -6.17 -1.95
N HIS A 362 17.33 -6.56 -3.21
CA HIS A 362 16.72 -5.74 -4.24
C HIS A 362 15.21 -5.63 -3.99
N ASN A 363 14.76 -4.39 -3.86
CA ASN A 363 13.39 -4.04 -3.59
C ASN A 363 12.80 -3.34 -4.82
N CYS A 364 12.13 -4.09 -5.70
CA CYS A 364 11.57 -3.49 -6.90
C CYS A 364 10.34 -2.63 -6.58
N ILE A 365 10.23 -1.50 -7.27
CA ILE A 365 9.08 -0.59 -7.18
C ILE A 365 7.75 -1.26 -7.58
N GLN A 366 7.79 -2.27 -8.47
CA GLN A 366 6.61 -3.03 -8.89
C GLN A 366 6.07 -3.91 -7.75
N GLY A 367 6.92 -4.32 -6.80
CA GLY A 367 6.50 -5.04 -5.60
C GLY A 367 7.17 -6.39 -5.35
N TRP A 368 7.96 -6.92 -6.28
CA TRP A 368 8.78 -8.11 -6.05
C TRP A 368 10.10 -7.77 -5.35
N THR A 369 10.70 -8.78 -4.73
CA THR A 369 11.99 -8.71 -4.06
C THR A 369 12.88 -9.86 -4.50
N ALA A 370 14.19 -9.68 -4.39
CA ALA A 370 15.18 -10.74 -4.54
C ALA A 370 16.46 -10.33 -3.80
N VAL A 371 17.20 -11.28 -3.26
CA VAL A 371 18.53 -11.04 -2.68
C VAL A 371 19.58 -11.48 -3.68
N ALA A 372 20.50 -10.59 -4.01
CA ALA A 372 21.61 -10.88 -4.90
C ALA A 372 22.93 -10.35 -4.37
N GLU A 373 24.01 -10.99 -4.78
CA GLU A 373 25.37 -10.47 -4.64
C GLU A 373 25.66 -9.55 -5.83
N TRP A 374 26.00 -8.30 -5.54
CA TRP A 374 26.40 -7.29 -6.51
C TRP A 374 27.89 -7.08 -6.41
N THR A 375 28.59 -7.22 -7.53
CA THR A 375 30.03 -6.98 -7.64
C THR A 375 30.31 -5.84 -8.60
N GLY A 376 31.25 -4.97 -8.26
CA GLY A 376 31.65 -3.90 -9.17
C GLY A 376 32.76 -3.03 -8.61
N VAL A 377 33.19 -2.06 -9.41
CA VAL A 377 34.21 -1.08 -9.02
C VAL A 377 33.58 -0.05 -8.06
N PRO A 378 34.16 0.19 -6.87
CA PRO A 378 33.74 1.30 -6.02
C PRO A 378 33.80 2.65 -6.74
N MET A 379 32.69 3.38 -6.76
CA MET A 379 32.63 4.71 -7.38
C MET A 379 33.64 5.68 -6.75
N ALA A 380 33.94 5.52 -5.45
CA ALA A 380 34.96 6.31 -4.77
C ALA A 380 36.35 6.20 -5.42
N LEU A 381 36.74 5.01 -5.89
CA LEU A 381 38.03 4.82 -6.58
C LEU A 381 38.07 5.55 -7.93
N LEU A 382 36.94 5.58 -8.65
CA LEU A 382 36.85 6.34 -9.90
C LEU A 382 36.91 7.86 -9.63
N ILE A 383 36.22 8.31 -8.58
CA ILE A 383 36.22 9.72 -8.16
C ILE A 383 37.63 10.18 -7.76
N GLU A 384 38.35 9.37 -6.99
CA GLU A 384 39.72 9.67 -6.56
C GLU A 384 40.68 9.83 -7.75
N ARG A 385 40.53 9.00 -8.79
CA ARG A 385 41.36 9.10 -10.01
C ARG A 385 41.10 10.37 -10.81
N VAL A 386 39.86 10.85 -10.85
CA VAL A 386 39.50 12.02 -11.67
C VAL A 386 39.67 13.34 -10.93
N GLN A 387 39.69 13.32 -9.58
CA GLN A 387 39.84 14.51 -8.72
C GLN A 387 38.81 15.61 -9.08
N PRO A 388 37.54 15.47 -8.63
CA PRO A 388 36.47 16.42 -8.93
C PRO A 388 36.67 17.80 -8.31
#